data_AF-A0A7W1JAL0-F1
#
_entry.id   AF-A0A7W1JAL0-F1
#
_cell.length_a   1.000
_cell.length_b   1.000
_cell.length_c   1.000
_cell.angle_alpha   90.00
_cell.angle_beta   90.00
_cell.angle_gamma   90.00
#
_symmetry.space_group_name_H-M   'P 1'
#
loop_
_entity.id
_entity.type
_entity.pdbx_description
1 polymer ?
#
loop_
_entity_poly.entity_id
_entity_poly.type
_entity_poly.pdbx_seq_one_letter_code
_entity_poly.pdbx_strand_id
1 'polypeptide(L)'
;MSFDLPQILLIDDSRPDLDLVQEACSDAGVHAIFHLCHDGRDAIQFLTRPALESVTLDLIVLDLFLPRTDGFSVLEFLQRSDHRLGEIPVLVLTGSGDMRHVERCFKLGAAFYLWKPAMYQDYTAIAHRIAELLHAPPRTPRPTPSLVEREDLMLNVHSPGRWAGLGG
;
A
#
# COMPACT_ATOMS: atom_id res chain seq x y z
N MET A 1 -28.70 0.35 7.50
CA MET A 1 -27.43 -0.39 7.66
C MET A 1 -26.35 0.67 7.79
N SER A 2 -25.69 0.76 8.95
CA SER A 2 -24.45 1.54 9.03
C SER A 2 -23.40 0.72 8.30
N PHE A 3 -22.92 1.20 7.17
CA PHE A 3 -21.73 0.64 6.57
C PHE A 3 -20.56 1.25 7.34
N ASP A 4 -19.83 0.43 8.10
CA ASP A 4 -18.57 0.90 8.68
C ASP A 4 -17.65 1.28 7.52
N LEU A 5 -17.13 2.51 7.57
CA LEU A 5 -16.23 2.99 6.54
C LEU A 5 -14.92 2.18 6.59
N PRO A 6 -14.36 1.80 5.43
CA PRO A 6 -13.08 1.12 5.37
C PRO A 6 -11.99 1.87 6.15
N GLN A 7 -11.17 1.13 6.87
CA GLN A 7 -10.06 1.66 7.67
C GLN A 7 -8.75 1.49 6.89
N ILE A 8 -8.13 2.60 6.51
CA ILE A 8 -6.89 2.60 5.72
C ILE A 8 -5.76 3.19 6.55
N LEU A 9 -4.64 2.49 6.64
CA LEU A 9 -3.41 3.02 7.23
C LEU A 9 -2.51 3.56 6.11
N LEU A 10 -2.22 4.86 6.12
CA LEU A 10 -1.25 5.51 5.23
C LEU A 10 0.06 5.72 5.99
N ILE A 11 1.17 5.25 5.42
CA ILE A 11 2.50 5.33 6.01
C ILE A 11 3.43 6.05 5.03
N ASP A 12 3.70 7.31 5.32
CA ASP A 12 4.52 8.21 4.49
C ASP A 12 5.01 9.39 5.33
N ASP A 13 6.27 9.80 5.18
CA ASP A 13 6.81 10.97 5.87
C ASP A 13 6.48 12.28 5.15
N SER A 14 6.11 12.22 3.87
CA SER A 14 5.63 13.36 3.10
C SER A 14 4.16 13.66 3.44
N ARG A 15 3.94 14.70 4.24
CA ARG A 15 2.58 15.23 4.48
C ARG A 15 1.85 15.58 3.17
N PRO A 16 2.49 16.26 2.19
CA PRO A 16 1.87 16.48 0.90
C PRO A 16 1.37 15.18 0.25
N ASP A 17 2.18 14.11 0.22
CA ASP A 17 1.78 12.85 -0.42
C ASP A 17 0.58 12.21 0.30
N LEU A 18 0.56 12.25 1.64
CA LEU A 18 -0.58 11.80 2.45
C LEU A 18 -1.86 12.58 2.12
N ASP A 19 -1.76 13.91 2.03
CA ASP A 19 -2.89 14.78 1.72
C ASP A 19 -3.42 14.50 0.30
N LEU A 20 -2.51 14.32 -0.68
CA LEU A 20 -2.88 14.03 -2.06
C LEU A 20 -3.60 12.68 -2.21
N VAL A 21 -3.18 11.65 -1.49
CA VAL A 21 -3.88 10.35 -1.51
C VAL A 21 -5.30 10.49 -0.96
N GLN A 22 -5.47 11.23 0.15
CA GLN A 22 -6.78 11.47 0.74
C GLN A 22 -7.70 12.29 -0.17
N GLU A 23 -7.18 13.38 -0.75
CA GLU A 23 -7.92 14.25 -1.67
C GLU A 23 -8.36 13.47 -2.90
N ALA A 24 -7.44 12.72 -3.52
CA ALA A 24 -7.77 11.89 -4.67
C ALA A 24 -8.82 10.81 -4.35
N CYS A 25 -8.76 10.21 -3.15
CA CYS A 25 -9.79 9.27 -2.69
C CYS A 25 -11.15 9.96 -2.55
N SER A 26 -11.19 11.14 -1.93
CA SER A 26 -12.40 11.94 -1.79
C SER A 26 -13.00 12.31 -3.15
N ASP A 27 -12.19 12.80 -4.07
CA ASP A 27 -12.60 13.18 -5.43
C ASP A 27 -13.13 11.99 -6.24
N ALA A 28 -12.58 10.80 -6.01
CA ALA A 28 -13.03 9.55 -6.63
C ALA A 28 -14.24 8.90 -5.92
N GLY A 29 -14.78 9.51 -4.85
CA GLY A 29 -15.90 8.97 -4.08
C GLY A 29 -15.53 7.79 -3.17
N VAL A 30 -14.25 7.59 -2.87
CA VAL A 30 -13.75 6.59 -1.92
C VAL A 30 -13.80 7.16 -0.52
N HIS A 31 -14.87 6.84 0.21
CA HIS A 31 -15.03 7.23 1.60
C HIS A 31 -14.38 6.19 2.53
N ALA A 32 -13.33 6.60 3.25
CA ALA A 32 -12.60 5.75 4.18
C ALA A 32 -12.16 6.56 5.41
N ILE A 33 -11.88 5.86 6.51
CA ILE A 33 -11.22 6.42 7.69
C ILE A 33 -9.72 6.19 7.54
N PHE A 34 -8.97 7.28 7.43
CA PHE A 34 -7.52 7.24 7.29
C PHE A 34 -6.82 7.37 8.64
N HIS A 35 -5.89 6.46 8.90
CA HIS A 35 -4.92 6.53 9.97
C HIS A 35 -3.56 6.87 9.37
N LEU A 36 -2.83 7.82 9.97
CA LEU A 36 -1.58 8.33 9.40
C LEU A 36 -0.41 7.99 10.30
N CYS A 37 0.65 7.46 9.71
CA CYS A 37 1.94 7.28 10.36
C CYS A 37 3.04 7.91 9.50
N HIS A 38 3.99 8.58 10.14
CA HIS A 38 5.04 9.35 9.44
C HIS A 38 6.40 8.66 9.41
N ASP A 39 6.50 7.46 9.96
CA ASP A 39 7.66 6.59 9.86
C ASP A 39 7.29 5.12 10.18
N GLY A 40 8.22 4.20 9.91
CA GLY A 40 7.98 2.77 10.14
C GLY A 40 7.85 2.36 11.62
N ARG A 41 8.46 3.10 12.56
CA ARG A 41 8.34 2.83 14.00
C ARG A 41 6.95 3.20 14.50
N ASP A 42 6.45 4.37 14.10
CA ASP A 42 5.09 4.85 14.39
C ASP A 42 4.06 3.87 13.81
N ALA A 43 4.28 3.40 12.57
CA ALA A 43 3.43 2.38 11.97
C ALA A 43 3.39 1.06 12.77
N ILE A 44 4.54 0.54 13.20
CA ILE A 44 4.59 -0.68 14.01
C ILE A 44 3.94 -0.47 15.38
N GLN A 45 4.14 0.70 16.00
CA GLN A 45 3.48 1.05 17.26
C GLN A 45 1.96 1.15 17.10
N PHE A 46 1.50 1.73 15.99
CA PHE A 46 0.09 1.77 15.63
C PHE A 46 -0.47 0.36 15.46
N LEU A 47 0.20 -0.51 14.70
CA LEU A 47 -0.22 -1.87 14.40
C LEU A 47 -0.26 -2.79 15.63
N THR A 48 0.51 -2.48 16.67
CA THR A 48 0.59 -3.26 17.92
C THR A 48 -0.29 -2.73 19.04
N ARG A 49 -1.01 -1.61 18.82
CA ARG A 49 -1.83 -1.00 19.88
C ARG A 49 -3.04 -1.89 20.22
N PRO A 50 -3.40 -2.07 21.50
CA PRO A 50 -4.57 -2.87 21.89
C PRO A 50 -5.89 -2.38 21.27
N ALA A 51 -6.01 -1.08 21.00
CA ALA A 51 -7.19 -0.52 20.35
C ALA A 51 -7.44 -1.02 18.91
N LEU A 52 -6.43 -1.62 18.23
CA LEU A 52 -6.66 -2.31 16.96
C LEU A 52 -7.26 -3.71 17.13
N GLU A 53 -7.34 -4.26 18.33
CA GLU A 53 -8.02 -5.55 18.52
C GLU A 53 -9.50 -5.49 18.16
N SER A 54 -10.11 -4.30 18.26
CA SER A 54 -11.51 -4.04 17.89
C SER A 54 -11.68 -3.29 16.56
N VAL A 55 -10.60 -3.06 15.81
CA VAL A 55 -10.63 -2.35 14.52
C VAL A 55 -9.95 -3.20 13.46
N THR A 56 -10.68 -3.57 12.42
CA THR A 56 -10.11 -4.26 11.25
C THR A 56 -9.59 -3.22 10.26
N LEU A 57 -8.29 -3.26 9.97
CA LEU A 57 -7.72 -2.49 8.86
C LEU A 57 -8.02 -3.23 7.55
N ASP A 58 -8.51 -2.49 6.56
CA ASP A 58 -8.85 -3.04 5.25
C ASP A 58 -7.71 -2.91 4.24
N LEU A 59 -6.82 -1.92 4.44
CA LEU A 59 -5.69 -1.65 3.55
C LEU A 59 -4.57 -0.93 4.29
N ILE A 60 -3.33 -1.27 3.94
CA ILE A 60 -2.15 -0.47 4.26
C ILE A 60 -1.57 0.10 2.96
N VAL A 61 -1.34 1.41 2.91
CA VAL A 61 -0.57 2.07 1.86
C VAL A 61 0.77 2.50 2.45
N LEU A 62 1.86 2.01 1.87
CA LEU A 62 3.19 2.09 2.48
C LEU A 62 4.21 2.66 1.49
N ASP A 63 4.88 3.75 1.87
CA ASP A 63 6.14 4.14 1.23
C ASP A 63 7.32 3.30 1.75
N LEU A 64 8.33 3.10 0.91
CA LEU A 64 9.54 2.35 1.28
C LEU A 64 10.60 3.22 1.94
N PHE A 65 10.73 4.48 1.54
CA PHE A 65 11.86 5.32 1.93
C PHE A 65 11.49 6.26 3.07
N LEU A 66 11.11 5.64 4.19
CA LEU A 66 10.75 6.35 5.41
C LEU A 66 12.01 6.75 6.22
N PRO A 67 11.95 7.84 6.98
CA PRO A 67 12.98 8.20 7.94
C PRO A 67 12.99 7.20 9.11
N ARG A 68 14.17 6.96 9.70
CA ARG A 68 14.41 6.10 10.88
C ARG A 68 14.22 4.59 10.68
N THR A 69 13.14 4.15 10.03
CA THR A 69 12.83 2.73 9.80
C THR A 69 12.39 2.54 8.37
N ASP A 70 13.14 1.73 7.64
CA ASP A 70 12.87 1.38 6.24
C ASP A 70 11.48 0.71 6.11
N GLY A 71 10.69 1.07 5.09
CA GLY A 71 9.37 0.47 4.84
C GLY A 71 9.45 -1.04 4.63
N PHE A 72 10.61 -1.57 4.20
CA PHE A 72 10.85 -3.02 4.21
C PHE A 72 10.74 -3.64 5.61
N SER A 73 11.13 -2.93 6.67
CA SER A 73 10.99 -3.42 8.05
C SER A 73 9.53 -3.50 8.48
N VAL A 74 8.66 -2.62 7.97
CA VAL A 74 7.20 -2.69 8.21
C VAL A 74 6.61 -3.93 7.54
N LEU A 75 6.98 -4.20 6.27
CA LEU A 75 6.56 -5.43 5.57
C LEU A 75 7.05 -6.69 6.29
N GLU A 76 8.32 -6.69 6.71
CA GLU A 76 8.93 -7.76 7.49
C GLU A 76 8.26 -8.00 8.85
N PHE A 77 7.75 -6.95 9.48
CA PHE A 77 6.96 -7.05 10.71
C PHE A 77 5.58 -7.67 10.42
N LEU A 78 4.87 -7.19 9.40
CA LEU A 78 3.56 -7.71 9.00
C LEU A 78 3.63 -9.19 8.61
N GLN A 79 4.63 -9.59 7.82
CA GLN A 79 4.83 -10.98 7.41
C GLN A 79 5.03 -11.95 8.59
N ARG A 80 5.63 -11.47 9.69
CA ARG A 80 5.88 -12.27 10.90
C ARG A 80 4.79 -12.15 11.96
N SER A 81 3.80 -11.28 11.73
CA SER A 81 2.71 -11.03 12.68
C SER A 81 1.65 -12.14 12.64
N ASP A 82 0.68 -12.05 13.54
CA ASP A 82 -0.45 -12.97 13.56
C ASP A 82 -1.31 -12.90 12.28
N HIS A 83 -2.24 -13.84 12.15
CA HIS A 83 -3.13 -13.93 11.00
C HIS A 83 -3.91 -12.63 10.73
N ARG A 84 -4.28 -11.90 11.79
CA ARG A 84 -5.08 -10.67 11.66
C ARG A 84 -4.29 -9.57 10.95
N LEU A 85 -3.01 -9.38 11.30
CA LEU A 85 -2.18 -8.35 10.66
C LEU A 85 -1.57 -8.82 9.33
N GLY A 86 -1.19 -10.11 9.24
CA GLY A 86 -0.55 -10.67 8.06
C GLY A 86 -1.46 -10.81 6.84
N GLU A 87 -2.79 -10.77 7.03
CA GLU A 87 -3.77 -10.81 5.92
C GLU A 87 -4.16 -9.44 5.37
N ILE A 88 -3.78 -8.35 6.04
CA ILE A 88 -4.11 -7.00 5.57
C ILE A 88 -3.35 -6.76 4.26
N PRO A 89 -4.01 -6.45 3.15
CA PRO A 89 -3.31 -6.18 1.90
C PRO A 89 -2.43 -4.93 2.05
N VAL A 90 -1.19 -5.05 1.61
CA VAL A 90 -0.27 -3.90 1.56
C VAL A 90 -0.10 -3.45 0.12
N LEU A 91 -0.51 -2.22 -0.15
CA LEU A 91 -0.16 -1.48 -1.36
C LEU A 91 1.12 -0.68 -1.08
N VAL A 92 2.22 -1.06 -1.70
CA VAL A 92 3.44 -0.24 -1.69
C VAL A 92 3.23 0.91 -2.67
N LEU A 93 3.35 2.16 -2.21
CA LEU A 93 3.29 3.37 -3.02
C LEU A 93 4.58 4.14 -2.81
N THR A 94 5.52 4.03 -3.75
CA THR A 94 6.87 4.57 -3.54
C THR A 94 7.45 5.23 -4.78
N GLY A 95 8.40 6.15 -4.60
CA GLY A 95 9.17 6.77 -5.68
C GLY A 95 10.23 5.87 -6.32
N SER A 96 10.42 4.64 -5.84
CA SER A 96 11.42 3.70 -6.39
C SER A 96 10.89 2.89 -7.58
N GLY A 97 11.63 2.90 -8.69
CA GLY A 97 11.42 2.00 -9.83
C GLY A 97 12.39 0.82 -9.89
N ASP A 98 13.22 0.60 -8.86
CA ASP A 98 14.23 -0.46 -8.86
C ASP A 98 13.58 -1.85 -8.74
N MET A 99 13.76 -2.69 -9.75
CA MET A 99 13.16 -4.03 -9.80
C MET A 99 13.54 -4.90 -8.59
N ARG A 100 14.72 -4.70 -8.00
CA ARG A 100 15.15 -5.43 -6.80
C ARG A 100 14.29 -5.09 -5.58
N HIS A 101 13.86 -3.83 -5.46
CA HIS A 101 12.93 -3.40 -4.42
C HIS A 101 11.56 -4.02 -4.65
N VAL A 102 11.09 -4.02 -5.89
CA VAL A 102 9.81 -4.63 -6.23
C VAL A 102 9.78 -6.11 -5.88
N GLU A 103 10.81 -6.87 -6.29
CA GLU A 103 10.94 -8.27 -5.93
C GLU A 103 10.96 -8.50 -4.43
N ARG A 104 11.67 -7.65 -3.68
CA ARG A 104 11.74 -7.74 -2.22
C ARG A 104 10.38 -7.48 -1.59
N CYS A 105 9.64 -6.46 -2.04
CA CYS A 105 8.29 -6.16 -1.55
C CYS A 105 7.35 -7.36 -1.71
N PHE A 106 7.30 -7.96 -2.90
CA PHE A 106 6.43 -9.11 -3.15
C PHE A 106 6.86 -10.34 -2.33
N LYS A 107 8.17 -10.59 -2.15
CA LYS A 107 8.66 -11.67 -1.27
C LYS A 107 8.27 -11.45 0.20
N LEU A 108 8.09 -10.20 0.62
CA LEU A 108 7.65 -9.83 1.97
C LEU A 108 6.13 -9.74 2.11
N GLY A 109 5.36 -10.10 1.07
CA GLY A 109 3.90 -10.18 1.14
C GLY A 109 3.17 -8.91 0.70
N ALA A 110 3.83 -7.94 0.06
CA ALA A 110 3.13 -6.83 -0.57
C ALA A 110 2.14 -7.36 -1.60
N ALA A 111 0.90 -6.86 -1.57
CA ALA A 111 -0.14 -7.27 -2.49
C ALA A 111 -0.02 -6.51 -3.82
N PHE A 112 0.42 -5.25 -3.77
CA PHE A 112 0.54 -4.35 -4.92
C PHE A 112 1.75 -3.44 -4.78
N TYR A 113 2.25 -2.96 -5.92
CA TYR A 113 3.34 -2.00 -5.98
C TYR A 113 3.00 -0.92 -7.01
N LEU A 114 2.95 0.34 -6.58
CA LEU A 114 2.66 1.49 -7.42
C LEU A 114 3.80 2.50 -7.31
N TRP A 115 4.13 3.10 -8.45
CA TRP A 115 5.02 4.25 -8.45
C TRP A 115 4.23 5.49 -8.02
N LYS A 116 4.76 6.24 -7.06
CA LYS A 116 4.25 7.56 -6.71
C LYS A 116 4.11 8.44 -7.95
N PRO A 117 2.94 9.04 -8.21
CA PRO A 117 2.76 9.96 -9.32
C PRO A 117 3.58 11.24 -9.13
N ALA A 118 4.14 11.79 -10.21
CA ALA A 118 4.89 13.05 -10.16
C ALA A 118 3.98 14.28 -10.20
N MET A 119 2.74 14.12 -10.68
CA MET A 119 1.77 15.20 -10.85
C MET A 119 0.47 14.84 -10.13
N TYR A 120 -0.19 15.86 -9.57
CA TYR A 120 -1.45 15.72 -8.84
C TYR A 120 -2.52 14.96 -9.62
N GLN A 121 -2.72 15.33 -10.89
CA GLN A 121 -3.74 14.74 -11.76
C GLN A 121 -3.66 13.21 -11.93
N ASP A 122 -2.49 12.63 -11.65
CA ASP A 122 -2.26 11.18 -11.79
C ASP A 122 -2.60 10.42 -10.49
N TYR A 123 -2.83 11.11 -9.36
CA TYR A 123 -3.25 10.48 -8.10
C TYR A 123 -4.66 9.86 -8.18
N THR A 124 -5.49 10.27 -9.13
CA THR A 124 -6.79 9.63 -9.38
C THR A 124 -6.63 8.14 -9.69
N ALA A 125 -5.55 7.73 -10.35
CA ALA A 125 -5.27 6.31 -10.60
C ALA A 125 -4.95 5.54 -9.30
N ILE A 126 -4.30 6.18 -8.33
CA ILE A 126 -4.07 5.60 -7.00
C ILE A 126 -5.40 5.42 -6.27
N ALA A 127 -6.28 6.42 -6.30
CA ALA A 127 -7.60 6.36 -5.70
C ALA A 127 -8.48 5.25 -6.31
N HIS A 128 -8.50 5.12 -7.63
CA HIS A 128 -9.19 4.00 -8.30
C HIS A 128 -8.63 2.65 -7.88
N ARG A 129 -7.30 2.52 -7.76
CA ARG A 129 -6.70 1.27 -7.30
C ARG A 129 -7.09 0.98 -5.85
N ILE A 130 -7.05 1.96 -4.96
CA ILE A 130 -7.55 1.80 -3.58
C ILE A 130 -9.01 1.34 -3.60
N ALA A 131 -9.88 1.96 -4.40
CA ALA A 131 -11.27 1.54 -4.53
C ALA A 131 -11.41 0.07 -4.95
N GLU A 132 -10.66 -0.38 -5.95
CA GLU A 132 -10.66 -1.79 -6.38
C GLU A 132 -10.25 -2.74 -5.26
N LEU A 133 -9.27 -2.35 -4.44
CA LEU A 133 -8.79 -3.17 -3.33
C LEU A 133 -9.82 -3.30 -2.22
N LEU A 134 -10.52 -2.22 -1.90
CA LEU A 134 -11.56 -2.22 -0.86
C LEU A 134 -12.81 -3.01 -1.28
N HIS A 135 -13.11 -3.09 -2.58
CA HIS A 135 -14.24 -3.87 -3.10
C HIS A 135 -13.88 -5.32 -3.43
N ALA A 136 -12.60 -5.69 -3.41
CA ALA A 136 -12.20 -7.06 -3.66
C ALA A 136 -12.66 -7.97 -2.49
N PRO A 137 -13.08 -9.23 -2.76
CA PRO A 137 -13.41 -10.16 -1.70
C PRO A 137 -12.20 -10.37 -0.78
N PRO A 138 -12.40 -10.59 0.53
CA PRO A 138 -11.31 -10.81 1.49
C PRO A 138 -10.42 -11.95 0.96
N ARG A 139 -9.16 -11.59 0.65
CA ARG A 139 -8.25 -12.49 -0.06
C ARG A 139 -7.51 -13.34 0.96
N THR A 140 -7.52 -14.65 0.73
CA THR A 140 -6.55 -15.56 1.36
C THR A 140 -5.11 -15.11 1.03
N PRO A 141 -4.11 -15.42 1.87
CA PRO A 141 -2.71 -15.11 1.59
C PRO A 141 -2.33 -15.55 0.17
N ARG A 142 -1.93 -14.61 -0.68
CA ARG A 142 -1.50 -14.95 -2.04
C ARG A 142 -0.11 -15.57 -1.97
N PRO A 143 0.15 -16.70 -2.65
CA PRO A 143 1.51 -17.10 -2.94
C PRO A 143 2.21 -15.97 -3.70
N THR A 144 3.53 -15.84 -3.51
CA THR A 144 4.33 -14.81 -4.18
C THR A 144 4.02 -14.83 -5.69
N PRO A 145 3.54 -13.71 -6.28
CA PRO A 145 3.15 -13.70 -7.68
C PRO A 145 4.35 -14.04 -8.58
N SER A 146 4.09 -14.76 -9.67
CA SER A 146 5.07 -15.01 -10.73
C SER A 146 5.54 -13.70 -11.37
N LEU A 147 6.66 -13.71 -12.10
CA LEU A 147 7.21 -12.50 -12.70
C LEU A 147 6.19 -11.82 -13.66
N VAL A 148 5.43 -12.61 -14.41
CA VAL A 148 4.41 -12.12 -15.35
C VAL A 148 3.25 -11.47 -14.60
N GLU A 149 2.75 -12.11 -13.54
CA GLU A 149 1.66 -11.54 -12.72
C GLU A 149 2.09 -10.26 -12.00
N ARG A 150 3.39 -10.09 -11.70
CA ARG A 150 3.89 -8.86 -11.09
C ARG A 150 3.77 -7.65 -12.00
N GLU A 151 3.87 -7.82 -13.32
CA GLU A 151 3.71 -6.70 -14.26
C GLU A 151 2.29 -6.10 -14.19
N ASP A 152 1.26 -6.95 -14.04
CA ASP A 152 -0.13 -6.50 -13.86
C ASP A 152 -0.41 -5.90 -12.46
N LEU A 153 0.42 -6.27 -11.48
CA LEU A 153 0.38 -5.75 -10.11
C LEU A 153 1.24 -4.49 -9.94
N MET A 154 2.06 -4.17 -10.94
CA MET A 154 2.87 -2.97 -11.07
C MET A 154 2.22 -1.98 -12.03
N LEU A 155 1.49 -1.01 -11.50
CA LEU A 155 0.99 0.10 -12.29
C LEU A 155 2.02 1.24 -12.25
N ASN A 156 2.66 1.48 -13.41
CA ASN A 156 3.32 2.75 -13.67
C ASN A 156 2.30 3.69 -14.33
N VAL A 157 1.73 4.60 -13.54
CA VAL A 157 0.72 5.57 -13.99
C VAL A 157 1.23 6.49 -15.11
N HIS A 158 2.55 6.65 -15.27
CA HIS A 158 3.14 7.46 -16.33
C HIS A 158 3.40 6.68 -17.63
N SER A 159 3.31 5.35 -17.63
CA SER A 159 3.56 4.50 -18.81
C SER A 159 2.94 3.09 -18.64
N PRO A 160 1.64 2.94 -18.95
CA PRO A 160 1.02 1.61 -19.00
C PRO A 160 1.71 0.76 -20.07
N GLY A 161 2.40 -0.32 -19.68
CA GLY A 161 2.93 -1.33 -20.60
C GLY A 161 4.43 -1.31 -20.92
N ARG A 162 5.28 -0.58 -20.18
CA ARG A 162 6.73 -0.57 -20.44
C ARG A 162 7.54 -1.27 -19.33
N TRP A 163 7.42 -2.59 -19.23
CA TRP A 163 8.29 -3.43 -18.37
C TRP A 163 9.13 -4.46 -19.14
N ALA A 164 8.79 -4.74 -20.41
CA ALA A 164 9.43 -5.79 -21.23
C ALA A 164 10.89 -5.53 -21.68
N GLY A 165 11.68 -4.71 -20.97
CA GLY A 165 13.01 -4.29 -21.42
C GLY A 165 14.09 -4.05 -20.36
N LEU A 166 13.87 -4.37 -19.09
CA LEU A 166 14.86 -4.15 -18.02
C LEU A 166 15.53 -5.44 -17.51
N GLY A 167 15.45 -6.52 -18.28
CA GLY A 167 16.25 -7.73 -18.06
C GLY A 167 17.48 -7.75 -18.97
N GLY A 168 18.48 -6.93 -18.66
CA GLY A 168 19.80 -6.91 -19.30
C GLY A 168 20.89 -6.70 -18.28
#